data_AF-A0A943KHS0-F1
#
_entry.id   AF-A0A943KHS0-F1
#
_cell.length_a   1.000
_cell.length_b   1.000
_cell.length_c   1.000
_cell.angle_alpha   90.00
_cell.angle_beta   90.00
_cell.angle_gamma   90.00
#
_symmetry.space_group_name_H-M   'P 1'
#
loop_
_entity.id
_entity.type
_entity.pdbx_description
1 polymer ?
#
loop_
_entity_poly.entity_id
_entity_poly.type
_entity_poly.pdbx_seq_one_letter_code
_entity_poly.pdbx_strand_id
1 'polypeptide(L)'
;MQNIHSFMCIYMYKLEEDLTKHKDDLIEVSFQSDEANTDRPLKEYLKKHIEESFPSIPEDTDITSLCFEGTTFTDMQAIKHIQVNRVLLPEDISDELKETIKASKSSVYTNPDLYLELILDDELSYESIELKSTKNDSIPGSSIQQIVPEEWVIFIKHSGKNISISTGQYIHTINSKMQFPDRSPRPQVSFKAISTWNKENRILDSNALCYTKDDDDKNKRELISDWQDVLSQRWIDILFNATSTKVNEPWFNNNIRKFILSFLTKYEALTDDEKKEFKERVESLILSSIRY
;
A
#
# COMPACT_ATOMS: atom_id res chain seq x y z
N MET A 1 -16.44 -6.47 -11.44
CA MET A 1 -15.57 -5.46 -10.79
C MET A 1 -16.21 -4.82 -9.57
N GLN A 2 -17.35 -4.13 -9.67
CA GLN A 2 -17.95 -3.46 -8.50
C GLN A 2 -18.36 -4.44 -7.38
N ASN A 3 -19.03 -5.55 -7.71
CA ASN A 3 -19.43 -6.55 -6.71
C ASN A 3 -18.24 -7.23 -6.02
N ILE A 4 -17.16 -7.51 -6.75
CA ILE A 4 -15.93 -8.11 -6.18
C ILE A 4 -15.23 -7.10 -5.25
N HIS A 5 -15.12 -5.84 -5.66
CA HIS A 5 -14.56 -4.81 -4.78
C HIS A 5 -15.39 -4.65 -3.50
N SER A 6 -16.72 -4.58 -3.63
CA SER A 6 -17.63 -4.55 -2.49
C SER A 6 -17.50 -5.79 -1.60
N PHE A 7 -17.43 -6.99 -2.19
CA PHE A 7 -17.13 -8.22 -1.46
C PHE A 7 -15.85 -8.08 -0.64
N MET A 8 -14.75 -7.68 -1.29
CA MET A 8 -13.46 -7.57 -0.63
C MET A 8 -13.45 -6.54 0.50
N CYS A 9 -14.17 -5.41 0.38
CA CYS A 9 -14.32 -4.45 1.48
C CYS A 9 -14.87 -5.12 2.76
N ILE A 10 -15.97 -5.86 2.64
CA ILE A 10 -16.62 -6.51 3.79
C ILE A 10 -15.82 -7.72 4.24
N TYR A 11 -15.37 -8.53 3.28
CA TYR A 11 -14.61 -9.74 3.51
C TYR A 11 -13.32 -9.44 4.28
N MET A 12 -12.54 -8.44 3.87
CA MET A 12 -11.32 -8.05 4.58
C MET A 12 -11.61 -7.49 5.97
N TYR A 13 -12.68 -6.70 6.13
CA TYR A 13 -13.12 -6.22 7.44
C TYR A 13 -13.46 -7.40 8.38
N LYS A 14 -14.24 -8.37 7.92
CA LYS A 14 -14.62 -9.54 8.74
C LYS A 14 -13.47 -10.51 8.95
N LEU A 15 -12.57 -10.66 7.97
CA LEU A 15 -11.34 -11.43 8.11
C LEU A 15 -10.43 -10.82 9.18
N GLU A 16 -10.34 -9.48 9.29
CA GLU A 16 -9.62 -8.83 10.38
C GLU A 16 -10.20 -9.16 11.76
N GLU A 17 -11.53 -9.10 11.91
CA GLU A 17 -12.22 -9.47 13.15
C GLU A 17 -11.95 -10.94 13.50
N ASP A 18 -12.03 -11.82 12.50
CA ASP A 18 -11.83 -13.25 12.68
C ASP A 18 -10.37 -13.61 13.03
N LEU A 19 -9.40 -13.11 12.28
CA LEU A 19 -7.98 -13.32 12.58
C LEU A 19 -7.60 -12.74 13.94
N THR A 20 -8.24 -11.64 14.36
CA THR A 20 -8.03 -11.06 15.69
C THR A 20 -8.54 -11.97 16.81
N LYS A 21 -9.64 -12.71 16.58
CA LYS A 21 -10.14 -13.73 17.51
C LYS A 21 -9.21 -14.96 17.57
N HIS A 22 -8.61 -15.33 16.44
CA HIS A 22 -7.68 -16.45 16.30
C HIS A 22 -6.20 -16.06 16.43
N LYS A 23 -5.91 -14.90 17.03
CA LYS A 23 -4.54 -14.35 17.10
C LYS A 23 -3.56 -15.22 17.89
N ASP A 24 -4.06 -16.09 18.77
CA ASP A 24 -3.23 -17.00 19.56
C ASP A 24 -2.58 -18.07 18.67
N ASP A 25 -3.25 -18.49 17.59
CA ASP A 25 -2.68 -19.41 16.60
C ASP A 25 -1.53 -18.74 15.83
N LEU A 26 -1.64 -17.44 15.59
CA LEU A 26 -0.61 -16.61 14.93
C LEU A 26 0.63 -16.37 15.80
N ILE A 27 0.57 -16.57 17.12
CA ILE A 27 1.74 -16.42 18.00
C ILE A 27 2.79 -17.49 17.71
N GLU A 28 2.34 -18.70 17.39
CA GLU A 28 3.19 -19.88 17.17
C GLU A 28 3.72 -19.96 15.73
N VAL A 29 3.18 -19.15 14.82
CA VAL A 29 3.63 -19.06 13.43
C VAL A 29 4.94 -18.30 13.36
N SER A 30 5.98 -18.94 12.80
CA SER A 30 7.26 -18.29 12.55
C SER A 30 7.13 -17.20 11.49
N PHE A 31 7.77 -16.06 11.74
CA PHE A 31 7.75 -14.90 10.84
C PHE A 31 9.15 -14.29 10.77
N GLN A 32 9.51 -13.73 9.61
CA GLN A 32 10.85 -13.18 9.32
C GLN A 32 12.01 -14.17 9.64
N SER A 33 11.85 -15.46 9.29
CA SER A 33 12.81 -16.51 9.67
C SER A 33 14.12 -16.45 8.88
N ASP A 34 14.12 -15.95 7.64
CA ASP A 34 15.33 -15.98 6.78
C ASP A 34 15.62 -14.65 6.04
N GLU A 35 14.60 -13.94 5.56
CA GLU A 35 14.70 -12.59 4.98
C GLU A 35 13.39 -11.81 5.23
N ALA A 36 13.42 -10.48 5.11
CA ALA A 36 12.26 -9.60 5.33
C ALA A 36 11.04 -9.87 4.40
N ASN A 37 11.15 -10.82 3.48
CA ASN A 37 10.13 -11.20 2.48
C ASN A 37 9.76 -12.70 2.50
N THR A 38 10.30 -13.50 3.42
CA THR A 38 10.01 -14.94 3.48
C THR A 38 9.10 -15.28 4.66
N ASP A 39 7.96 -14.60 4.74
CA ASP A 39 6.86 -14.95 5.66
C ASP A 39 6.07 -16.18 5.16
N ARG A 40 6.78 -17.19 4.64
CA ARG A 40 6.19 -18.41 4.07
C ARG A 40 5.28 -19.15 5.07
N PRO A 41 5.69 -19.39 6.33
CA PRO A 41 4.82 -20.06 7.30
C PRO A 41 3.53 -19.26 7.57
N LEU A 42 3.61 -17.92 7.53
CA LEU A 42 2.46 -17.05 7.68
C LEU A 42 1.53 -17.07 6.45
N LYS A 43 2.10 -17.13 5.24
CA LYS A 43 1.32 -17.33 4.01
C LYS A 43 0.59 -18.66 4.01
N GLU A 44 1.28 -19.75 4.39
CA GLU A 44 0.71 -21.08 4.49
C GLU A 44 -0.41 -21.14 5.55
N TYR A 45 -0.21 -20.48 6.70
CA TYR A 45 -1.25 -20.33 7.72
C TYR A 45 -2.48 -19.58 7.17
N LEU A 46 -2.29 -18.42 6.55
CA LEU A 46 -3.39 -17.59 6.04
C LEU A 46 -4.16 -18.31 4.92
N LYS A 47 -3.45 -18.99 4.00
CA LYS A 47 -4.06 -19.84 2.98
C LYS A 47 -4.98 -20.87 3.62
N LYS A 48 -4.46 -21.67 4.56
CA LYS A 48 -5.24 -22.70 5.23
C LYS A 48 -6.43 -22.12 5.98
N HIS A 49 -6.23 -21.04 6.74
CA HIS A 49 -7.28 -20.40 7.53
C HIS A 49 -8.41 -19.86 6.65
N ILE A 50 -8.07 -19.19 5.54
CA ILE A 50 -9.06 -18.68 4.60
C ILE A 50 -9.82 -19.82 3.91
N GLU A 51 -9.14 -20.86 3.42
CA GLU A 51 -9.79 -21.97 2.71
C GLU A 51 -10.67 -22.82 3.62
N GLU A 52 -10.22 -23.11 4.85
CA GLU A 52 -10.90 -24.04 5.76
C GLU A 52 -11.89 -23.37 6.70
N SER A 53 -11.58 -22.17 7.19
CA SER A 53 -12.33 -21.52 8.28
C SER A 53 -13.06 -20.26 7.85
N PHE A 54 -12.60 -19.58 6.81
CA PHE A 54 -13.14 -18.27 6.40
C PHE A 54 -13.33 -18.12 4.87
N PRO A 55 -13.98 -19.07 4.16
CA PRO A 55 -14.07 -19.03 2.71
C PRO A 55 -15.06 -17.99 2.16
N SER A 56 -15.92 -17.42 3.01
CA SER A 56 -16.93 -16.44 2.61
C SER A 56 -17.23 -15.48 3.75
N ILE A 57 -17.96 -14.40 3.45
CA ILE A 57 -18.49 -13.50 4.49
C ILE A 57 -19.48 -14.31 5.35
N PRO A 58 -19.32 -14.34 6.68
CA PRO A 58 -20.22 -15.10 7.57
C PRO A 58 -21.70 -14.75 7.36
N GLU A 59 -22.56 -15.77 7.31
CA GLU A 59 -24.01 -15.57 7.08
C GLU A 59 -24.67 -14.69 8.15
N ASP A 60 -24.16 -14.78 9.38
CA ASP A 60 -24.60 -14.04 10.57
C ASP A 60 -24.00 -12.63 10.67
N THR A 61 -23.35 -12.13 9.61
CA THR A 61 -22.82 -10.76 9.59
C THR A 61 -23.93 -9.74 9.84
N ASP A 62 -23.62 -8.79 10.71
CA ASP A 62 -24.41 -7.60 11.01
C ASP A 62 -24.33 -6.53 9.91
N ILE A 63 -23.45 -6.67 8.93
CA ILE A 63 -23.29 -5.73 7.82
C ILE A 63 -24.35 -6.01 6.76
N THR A 64 -25.21 -5.02 6.52
CA THR A 64 -26.33 -5.08 5.58
C THR A 64 -26.13 -4.20 4.34
N SER A 65 -25.19 -3.27 4.40
CA SER A 65 -24.86 -2.41 3.26
C SER A 65 -23.42 -1.89 3.35
N LEU A 66 -22.88 -1.51 2.20
CA LEU A 66 -21.62 -0.78 2.08
C LEU A 66 -21.88 0.64 1.67
N CYS A 67 -21.15 1.59 2.29
CA CYS A 67 -21.19 2.98 1.88
C CYS A 67 -19.81 3.56 1.55
N PHE A 68 -19.74 4.37 0.50
CA PHE A 68 -18.54 5.13 0.12
C PHE A 68 -18.87 6.61 0.12
N GLU A 69 -18.07 7.39 0.84
CA GLU A 69 -18.21 8.85 0.98
C GLU A 69 -19.64 9.30 1.34
N GLY A 70 -20.41 8.46 2.03
CA GLY A 70 -21.80 8.73 2.43
C GLY A 70 -22.82 8.80 1.30
N THR A 71 -22.49 8.36 0.07
CA THR A 71 -23.31 8.62 -1.12
C THR A 71 -23.83 7.37 -1.83
N THR A 72 -23.13 6.24 -1.74
CA THR A 72 -23.47 5.02 -2.49
C THR A 72 -23.79 3.90 -1.53
N PHE A 73 -24.94 3.24 -1.68
CA PHE A 73 -25.26 2.04 -0.90
C PHE A 73 -25.30 0.82 -1.83
N THR A 74 -24.48 -0.18 -1.55
CA THR A 74 -24.50 -1.46 -2.29
C THR A 74 -25.26 -2.50 -1.47
N ASP A 75 -26.27 -3.14 -2.07
CA ASP A 75 -27.05 -4.22 -1.46
C ASP A 75 -26.21 -5.50 -1.35
N MET A 76 -26.23 -6.11 -0.16
CA MET A 76 -25.49 -7.32 0.20
C MET A 76 -25.95 -8.57 -0.53
N GLN A 77 -27.18 -8.62 -1.06
CA GLN A 77 -27.73 -9.85 -1.66
C GLN A 77 -26.84 -10.41 -2.79
N ALA A 78 -26.36 -9.54 -3.69
CA ALA A 78 -25.48 -9.95 -4.79
C ALA A 78 -24.05 -10.29 -4.33
N ILE A 79 -23.65 -9.89 -3.13
CA ILE A 79 -22.30 -10.06 -2.59
C ILE A 79 -22.18 -11.37 -1.79
N LYS A 80 -23.27 -11.81 -1.15
CA LYS A 80 -23.30 -13.04 -0.34
C LYS A 80 -23.06 -14.33 -1.12
N HIS A 81 -23.26 -14.30 -2.44
CA HIS A 81 -23.00 -15.44 -3.32
C HIS A 81 -21.53 -15.60 -3.69
N ILE A 82 -20.68 -14.62 -3.34
CA ILE A 82 -19.25 -14.67 -3.62
C ILE A 82 -18.55 -15.47 -2.53
N GLN A 83 -17.69 -16.40 -2.94
CA GLN A 83 -16.86 -17.20 -2.04
C GLN A 83 -15.45 -17.37 -2.60
N VAL A 84 -14.49 -17.55 -1.71
CA VAL A 84 -13.14 -17.98 -2.02
C VAL A 84 -13.18 -19.46 -2.37
N ASN A 85 -12.83 -19.80 -3.61
CA ASN A 85 -12.69 -21.19 -4.07
C ASN A 85 -11.36 -21.79 -3.60
N ARG A 86 -10.28 -21.00 -3.72
CA ARG A 86 -8.93 -21.38 -3.30
C ARG A 86 -8.05 -20.15 -3.11
N VAL A 87 -6.99 -20.31 -2.34
CA VAL A 87 -5.92 -19.34 -2.15
C VAL A 87 -4.65 -19.89 -2.79
N LEU A 88 -4.10 -19.16 -3.75
CA LEU A 88 -2.85 -19.53 -4.42
C LEU A 88 -1.69 -18.76 -3.79
N LEU A 89 -0.65 -19.49 -3.40
CA LEU A 89 0.65 -18.90 -3.04
C LEU A 89 1.47 -18.62 -4.30
N PRO A 90 2.56 -17.80 -4.24
CA PRO A 90 3.41 -17.53 -5.40
C PRO A 90 3.83 -18.78 -6.20
N GLU A 91 4.12 -19.87 -5.51
CA GLU A 91 4.49 -21.17 -6.07
C GLU A 91 3.34 -21.94 -6.73
N ASP A 92 2.09 -21.63 -6.39
CA ASP A 92 0.89 -22.27 -6.94
C ASP A 92 0.41 -21.58 -8.24
N ILE A 93 0.95 -20.40 -8.58
CA ILE A 93 0.54 -19.62 -9.74
C ILE A 93 1.20 -20.20 -11.01
N SER A 94 0.40 -20.74 -11.92
CA SER A 94 0.87 -21.23 -13.22
C SER A 94 1.39 -20.11 -14.11
N ASP A 95 2.26 -20.43 -15.07
CA ASP A 95 2.78 -19.45 -16.04
C ASP A 95 1.65 -18.80 -16.86
N GLU A 96 0.59 -19.54 -17.18
CA GLU A 96 -0.58 -19.01 -17.90
C GLU A 96 -1.37 -18.00 -17.06
N LEU A 97 -1.62 -18.32 -15.79
CA LEU A 97 -2.27 -17.39 -14.86
C LEU A 97 -1.40 -16.16 -14.64
N LYS A 98 -0.08 -16.33 -14.52
CA LYS A 98 0.89 -15.24 -14.38
C LYS A 98 0.82 -14.23 -15.52
N GLU A 99 0.71 -14.68 -16.77
CA GLU A 99 0.54 -13.78 -17.92
C GLU A 99 -0.82 -13.05 -17.89
N THR A 100 -1.86 -13.71 -17.40
CA THR A 100 -3.18 -13.07 -17.20
C THR A 100 -3.12 -11.96 -16.15
N ILE A 101 -2.41 -12.19 -15.04
CA ILE A 101 -2.20 -11.18 -13.98
C ILE A 101 -1.35 -10.02 -14.50
N LYS A 102 -0.29 -10.30 -15.26
CA LYS A 102 0.56 -9.27 -15.88
C LYS A 102 -0.26 -8.36 -16.80
N ALA A 103 -1.17 -8.94 -17.58
CA ALA A 103 -2.01 -8.19 -18.50
C ALA A 103 -3.06 -7.30 -17.80
N SER A 104 -3.45 -7.64 -16.56
CA SER A 104 -4.45 -6.88 -15.81
C SER A 104 -3.85 -5.76 -14.93
N LYS A 105 -2.55 -5.81 -14.61
CA LYS A 105 -1.88 -4.82 -13.77
C LYS A 105 -1.23 -3.70 -14.59
N SER A 106 -1.29 -2.48 -14.06
CA SER A 106 -0.61 -1.29 -14.63
C SER A 106 0.81 -1.07 -14.11
N SER A 107 1.22 -1.81 -13.07
CA SER A 107 2.54 -1.74 -12.44
C SER A 107 3.44 -2.89 -12.87
N VAL A 108 4.73 -2.80 -12.53
CA VAL A 108 5.68 -3.89 -12.75
C VAL A 108 5.21 -5.12 -11.98
N TYR A 109 4.98 -6.20 -12.71
CA TYR A 109 4.48 -7.44 -12.13
C TYR A 109 5.38 -7.99 -11.03
N THR A 110 4.75 -8.28 -9.89
CA THR A 110 5.30 -9.06 -8.78
C THR A 110 4.36 -10.23 -8.50
N ASN A 111 4.92 -11.34 -8.06
CA ASN A 111 4.09 -12.43 -7.55
C ASN A 111 3.40 -11.93 -6.27
N PRO A 112 2.05 -11.99 -6.20
CA PRO A 112 1.32 -11.61 -4.99
C PRO A 112 1.59 -12.60 -3.87
N ASP A 113 1.53 -12.15 -2.62
CA ASP A 113 1.77 -13.02 -1.46
C ASP A 113 0.66 -14.05 -1.27
N LEU A 114 -0.59 -13.63 -1.48
CA LEU A 114 -1.77 -14.50 -1.57
C LEU A 114 -2.58 -14.05 -2.79
N TYR A 115 -3.12 -15.01 -3.54
CA TYR A 115 -4.00 -14.75 -4.66
C TYR A 115 -5.31 -15.50 -4.44
N LEU A 116 -6.39 -14.75 -4.17
CA LEU A 116 -7.71 -15.32 -3.97
C LEU A 116 -8.33 -15.64 -5.32
N GLU A 117 -8.72 -16.88 -5.53
CA GLU A 117 -9.65 -17.24 -6.60
C GLU A 117 -11.07 -17.20 -6.04
N LEU A 118 -11.89 -16.30 -6.56
CA LEU A 118 -13.26 -16.07 -6.13
C LEU A 118 -14.23 -16.63 -7.17
N ILE A 119 -15.29 -17.28 -6.71
CA ILE A 119 -16.41 -17.75 -7.53
C ILE A 119 -17.62 -16.84 -7.31
N LEU A 120 -18.22 -16.38 -8.41
CA LEU A 120 -19.54 -15.74 -8.45
C LEU A 120 -20.33 -16.34 -9.60
N ASP A 121 -21.44 -17.02 -9.31
CA ASP A 121 -22.36 -17.58 -10.33
C ASP A 121 -21.62 -18.35 -11.46
N ASP A 122 -20.69 -19.23 -11.09
CA ASP A 122 -19.80 -20.02 -11.97
C ASP A 122 -18.70 -19.25 -12.73
N GLU A 123 -18.58 -17.94 -12.53
CA GLU A 123 -17.47 -17.13 -13.05
C GLU A 123 -16.32 -17.02 -12.03
N LEU A 124 -15.09 -17.19 -12.53
CA LEU A 124 -13.87 -17.00 -11.75
C LEU A 124 -13.40 -15.56 -11.82
N SER A 125 -13.06 -15.01 -10.66
CA SER A 125 -12.35 -13.74 -10.54
C SER A 125 -11.19 -13.90 -9.58
N TYR A 126 -10.25 -12.96 -9.64
CA TYR A 126 -9.02 -13.06 -8.86
C TYR A 126 -8.66 -11.74 -8.20
N GLU A 127 -8.27 -11.80 -6.93
CA GLU A 127 -7.86 -10.65 -6.14
C GLU A 127 -6.53 -10.94 -5.45
N SER A 128 -5.56 -10.04 -5.61
CA SER A 128 -4.27 -10.14 -4.92
C SER A 128 -4.32 -9.51 -3.53
N ILE A 129 -3.66 -10.17 -2.60
CA ILE A 129 -3.42 -9.68 -1.25
C ILE A 129 -1.92 -9.70 -0.99
N GLU A 130 -1.38 -8.55 -0.60
CA GLU A 130 -0.04 -8.39 -0.08
C GLU A 130 -0.01 -8.68 1.43
N LEU A 131 1.00 -9.42 1.88
CA LEU A 131 1.20 -9.72 3.29
C LEU A 131 2.37 -8.88 3.82
N LYS A 132 2.08 -8.03 4.81
CA LYS A 132 3.11 -7.27 5.52
C LYS A 132 3.22 -7.75 6.96
N SER A 133 4.42 -8.09 7.40
CA SER A 133 4.70 -8.39 8.80
C SER A 133 5.77 -7.48 9.40
N THR A 134 5.63 -7.12 10.67
CA THR A 134 6.64 -6.33 11.38
C THR A 134 6.68 -6.61 12.87
N LYS A 135 7.86 -6.47 13.49
CA LYS A 135 7.98 -6.51 14.97
C LYS A 135 7.60 -5.18 15.62
N ASN A 136 7.84 -4.09 14.90
CA ASN A 136 7.78 -2.73 15.43
C ASN A 136 6.55 -2.00 14.91
N ASP A 137 6.65 -1.38 13.74
CA ASP A 137 5.58 -0.57 13.16
C ASP A 137 5.80 -0.37 11.67
N SER A 138 6.94 0.22 11.34
CA SER A 138 7.25 0.64 9.97
C SER A 138 8.29 -0.28 9.33
N ILE A 139 8.09 -0.61 8.06
CA ILE A 139 9.03 -1.35 7.21
C ILE A 139 9.17 -0.65 5.86
N PRO A 140 10.26 -0.88 5.11
CA PRO A 140 10.30 -0.49 3.71
C PRO A 140 9.15 -1.17 2.95
N GLY A 141 8.39 -0.39 2.18
CA GLY A 141 7.40 -0.92 1.26
C GLY A 141 8.03 -1.58 0.04
N SER A 142 7.17 -1.87 -0.93
CA SER A 142 7.52 -2.36 -2.26
C SER A 142 8.22 -1.23 -3.04
N SER A 143 8.92 -1.57 -4.13
CA SER A 143 9.45 -0.51 -4.98
C SER A 143 8.29 0.33 -5.54
N ILE A 144 8.48 1.64 -5.67
CA ILE A 144 7.45 2.55 -6.18
C ILE A 144 6.87 2.08 -7.53
N GLN A 145 7.67 1.41 -8.36
CA GLN A 145 7.29 0.86 -9.66
C GLN A 145 6.39 -0.39 -9.60
N GLN A 146 6.34 -1.05 -8.44
CA GLN A 146 5.61 -2.31 -8.22
C GLN A 146 4.30 -2.08 -7.46
N ILE A 147 4.13 -0.91 -6.82
CA ILE A 147 2.98 -0.64 -5.96
C ILE A 147 1.71 -0.57 -6.80
N VAL A 148 0.73 -1.37 -6.41
CA VAL A 148 -0.67 -1.22 -6.82
C VAL A 148 -1.41 -0.58 -5.63
N PRO A 149 -1.81 0.70 -5.69
CA PRO A 149 -2.36 1.41 -4.53
C PRO A 149 -3.61 0.73 -3.94
N GLU A 150 -4.44 0.17 -4.81
CA GLU A 150 -5.72 -0.46 -4.47
C GLU A 150 -5.58 -1.93 -4.04
N GLU A 151 -4.39 -2.53 -4.14
CA GLU A 151 -4.14 -3.92 -3.75
C GLU A 151 -4.44 -4.13 -2.26
N TRP A 152 -5.08 -5.26 -1.95
CA TRP A 152 -5.45 -5.58 -0.58
C TRP A 152 -4.22 -5.95 0.24
N VAL A 153 -4.25 -5.64 1.53
CA VAL A 153 -3.17 -5.91 2.47
C VAL A 153 -3.71 -6.58 3.72
N ILE A 154 -3.00 -7.61 4.18
CA ILE A 154 -3.05 -8.09 5.56
C ILE A 154 -1.75 -7.64 6.23
N PHE A 155 -1.86 -6.74 7.21
CA PHE A 155 -0.71 -6.24 7.96
C PHE A 155 -0.73 -6.81 9.39
N ILE A 156 0.25 -7.66 9.69
CA ILE A 156 0.40 -8.28 11.01
C ILE A 156 1.61 -7.68 11.75
N LYS A 157 1.35 -7.19 12.96
CA LYS A 157 2.38 -6.70 13.88
C LYS A 157 2.58 -7.69 15.02
N HIS A 158 3.79 -8.24 15.13
CA HIS A 158 4.21 -9.17 16.17
C HIS A 158 5.07 -8.45 17.23
N SER A 159 4.48 -8.09 18.36
CA SER A 159 5.20 -7.48 19.49
C SER A 159 5.34 -8.48 20.64
N GLY A 160 6.24 -9.45 20.47
CA GLY A 160 6.41 -10.56 21.41
C GLY A 160 5.19 -11.48 21.36
N LYS A 161 4.48 -11.63 22.48
CA LYS A 161 3.22 -12.39 22.56
C LYS A 161 1.99 -11.59 22.14
N ASN A 162 2.14 -10.32 21.80
CA ASN A 162 1.04 -9.48 21.37
C ASN A 162 0.99 -9.41 19.85
N ILE A 163 -0.08 -9.93 19.27
CA ILE A 163 -0.37 -9.86 17.83
C ILE A 163 -1.42 -8.78 17.61
N SER A 164 -1.15 -7.88 16.67
CA SER A 164 -2.11 -6.89 16.19
C SER A 164 -2.23 -7.03 14.68
N ILE A 165 -3.46 -7.00 14.18
CA ILE A 165 -3.78 -7.29 12.78
C ILE A 165 -4.59 -6.11 12.25
N SER A 166 -4.31 -5.70 11.02
CA SER A 166 -5.12 -4.74 10.31
C SER A 166 -5.11 -5.03 8.82
N THR A 167 -6.23 -4.78 8.18
CA THR A 167 -6.50 -5.07 6.77
C THR A 167 -6.97 -3.82 6.06
N GLY A 168 -6.84 -3.78 4.74
CA GLY A 168 -7.27 -2.64 3.93
C GLY A 168 -6.52 -2.60 2.61
N GLN A 169 -6.47 -1.44 1.97
CA GLN A 169 -5.72 -1.26 0.72
C GLN A 169 -4.30 -0.76 1.00
N TYR A 170 -3.39 -1.06 0.08
CA TYR A 170 -1.96 -0.77 0.20
C TYR A 170 -1.69 0.72 0.45
N ILE A 171 -2.41 1.59 -0.26
CA ILE A 171 -2.29 3.04 -0.11
C ILE A 171 -2.49 3.51 1.34
N HIS A 172 -3.34 2.85 2.12
CA HIS A 172 -3.59 3.20 3.53
C HIS A 172 -2.44 2.79 4.46
N THR A 173 -1.53 1.94 4.00
CA THR A 173 -0.33 1.57 4.75
C THR A 173 0.80 2.59 4.60
N ILE A 174 0.78 3.42 3.55
CA ILE A 174 1.84 4.39 3.24
C ILE A 174 1.75 5.56 4.22
N ASN A 175 2.85 5.85 4.90
CA ASN A 175 2.91 6.95 5.89
C ASN A 175 3.46 8.28 5.31
N SER A 176 3.48 8.39 3.98
CA SER A 176 3.95 9.55 3.19
C SER A 176 5.41 9.97 3.45
N LYS A 177 6.19 9.15 4.17
CA LYS A 177 7.64 9.31 4.32
C LYS A 177 8.36 8.49 3.26
N MET A 178 9.39 9.11 2.69
CA MET A 178 10.31 8.44 1.79
C MET A 178 11.73 8.71 2.31
N GLN A 179 12.48 7.64 2.55
CA GLN A 179 13.90 7.77 2.86
C GLN A 179 14.65 8.16 1.59
N PHE A 180 15.72 8.94 1.72
CA PHE A 180 16.56 9.29 0.57
C PHE A 180 17.07 8.01 -0.08
N PRO A 181 16.71 7.73 -1.35
CA PRO A 181 16.98 6.43 -1.94
C PRO A 181 18.47 6.25 -2.27
N ASP A 182 19.08 5.17 -1.78
CA ASP A 182 20.32 4.59 -2.33
C ASP A 182 20.01 3.59 -3.47
N ARG A 183 18.73 3.24 -3.66
CA ARG A 183 18.17 2.31 -4.68
C ARG A 183 16.80 2.79 -5.12
N SER A 184 16.15 2.12 -6.08
CA SER A 184 14.76 2.44 -6.49
C SER A 184 13.88 2.75 -5.29
N PRO A 185 13.18 3.90 -5.27
CA PRO A 185 12.54 4.40 -4.06
C PRO A 185 11.48 3.44 -3.56
N ARG A 186 11.37 3.38 -2.24
CA ARG A 186 10.37 2.60 -1.52
C ARG A 186 9.69 3.54 -0.53
N PRO A 187 8.38 3.78 -0.63
CA PRO A 187 7.69 4.48 0.43
C PRO A 187 7.77 3.63 1.70
N GLN A 188 7.76 4.28 2.85
CA GLN A 188 7.64 3.57 4.11
C GLN A 188 6.18 3.19 4.34
N VAL A 189 5.94 1.92 4.62
CA VAL A 189 4.63 1.42 5.04
C VAL A 189 4.64 1.16 6.53
N SER A 190 3.52 1.36 7.22
CA SER A 190 3.44 1.08 8.65
C SER A 190 2.09 0.58 9.15
N PHE A 191 2.13 -0.27 10.18
CA PHE A 191 0.94 -0.78 10.84
C PHE A 191 0.11 0.37 11.44
N LYS A 192 0.76 1.36 12.05
CA LYS A 192 0.09 2.53 12.60
C LYS A 192 -0.65 3.32 11.52
N ALA A 193 -0.12 3.44 10.30
CA ALA A 193 -0.79 4.17 9.23
C ALA A 193 -2.14 3.53 8.88
N ILE A 194 -2.15 2.22 8.57
CA ILE A 194 -3.40 1.52 8.21
C ILE A 194 -4.39 1.43 9.38
N SER A 195 -3.92 1.17 10.60
CA SER A 195 -4.80 1.12 11.78
C SER A 195 -5.40 2.48 12.15
N THR A 196 -4.64 3.57 11.99
CA THR A 196 -5.16 4.94 12.16
C THR A 196 -6.17 5.26 11.08
N TRP A 197 -5.84 4.96 9.83
CA TRP A 197 -6.73 5.16 8.69
C TRP A 197 -8.05 4.40 8.87
N ASN A 198 -8.00 3.12 9.25
CA ASN A 198 -9.19 2.31 9.50
C ASN A 198 -10.05 2.89 10.62
N LYS A 199 -9.44 3.36 11.71
CA LYS A 199 -10.17 3.98 12.82
C LYS A 199 -10.90 5.27 12.39
N GLU A 200 -10.29 6.05 11.52
CA GLU A 200 -10.80 7.36 11.09
C GLU A 200 -11.76 7.23 9.90
N ASN A 201 -11.57 6.24 9.03
CA ASN A 201 -12.20 6.19 7.71
C ASN A 201 -12.98 4.91 7.41
N ARG A 202 -12.86 3.84 8.21
CA ARG A 202 -13.62 2.59 8.05
C ARG A 202 -14.57 2.44 9.23
N ILE A 203 -15.78 3.00 9.08
CA ILE A 203 -16.74 3.20 10.16
C ILE A 203 -17.90 2.22 9.98
N LEU A 204 -18.17 1.41 11.01
CA LEU A 204 -19.40 0.61 11.09
C LEU A 204 -20.44 1.41 11.88
N ASP A 205 -21.49 1.86 11.20
CA ASP A 205 -22.63 2.55 11.82
C ASP A 205 -23.95 1.96 11.30
N SER A 206 -24.86 1.65 12.21
CA SER A 206 -26.22 1.20 11.87
C SER A 206 -26.25 0.08 10.82
N ASN A 207 -25.38 -0.93 10.97
CA ASN A 207 -25.23 -2.08 10.06
C ASN A 207 -24.73 -1.71 8.65
N ALA A 208 -24.20 -0.51 8.45
CA ALA A 208 -23.53 -0.09 7.22
C ALA A 208 -22.03 0.05 7.47
N LEU A 209 -21.22 -0.62 6.66
CA LEU A 209 -19.77 -0.44 6.66
C LEU A 209 -19.42 0.69 5.68
N CYS A 210 -18.91 1.79 6.22
CA CYS A 210 -18.69 3.03 5.50
C CYS A 210 -17.20 3.34 5.37
N TYR A 211 -16.79 3.70 4.15
CA TYR A 211 -15.46 4.14 3.79
C TYR A 211 -15.50 5.64 3.46
N THR A 212 -14.80 6.45 4.25
CA THR A 212 -14.71 7.90 4.03
C THR A 212 -13.43 8.29 3.30
N LYS A 213 -13.43 9.53 2.82
CA LYS A 213 -12.30 10.10 2.09
C LYS A 213 -11.08 10.27 3.01
N ASP A 214 -9.93 9.85 2.50
CA ASP A 214 -8.62 10.11 3.12
C ASP A 214 -8.07 11.46 2.66
N ASP A 215 -7.86 12.37 3.62
CA ASP A 215 -7.31 13.69 3.37
C ASP A 215 -5.88 13.65 2.80
N ASP A 216 -5.12 12.57 3.04
CA ASP A 216 -3.74 12.41 2.56
C ASP A 216 -3.64 11.56 1.27
N ASP A 217 -4.76 11.05 0.73
CA ASP A 217 -4.77 10.17 -0.46
C ASP A 217 -4.06 10.81 -1.65
N LYS A 218 -4.32 12.11 -1.89
CA LYS A 218 -3.68 12.86 -2.98
C LYS A 218 -2.15 12.84 -2.86
N ASN A 219 -1.61 13.16 -1.68
CA ASN A 219 -0.17 13.20 -1.46
C ASN A 219 0.46 11.82 -1.61
N LYS A 220 -0.22 10.76 -1.14
CA LYS A 220 0.25 9.37 -1.27
C LYS A 220 0.28 8.93 -2.73
N ARG A 221 -0.75 9.27 -3.52
CA ARG A 221 -0.82 8.99 -4.95
C ARG A 221 0.24 9.75 -5.74
N GLU A 222 0.45 11.04 -5.45
CA GLU A 222 1.51 11.84 -6.04
C GLU A 222 2.90 11.25 -5.73
N LEU A 223 3.10 10.79 -4.50
CA LEU A 223 4.33 10.10 -4.11
C LEU A 223 4.56 8.82 -4.92
N ILE A 224 3.50 8.10 -5.31
CA ILE A 224 3.60 6.89 -6.13
C ILE A 224 3.83 7.22 -7.61
N SER A 225 3.13 8.22 -8.13
CA SER A 225 3.16 8.57 -9.55
C SER A 225 4.40 9.36 -9.97
N ASP A 226 4.82 10.33 -9.14
CA ASP A 226 5.99 11.18 -9.41
C ASP A 226 6.73 11.53 -8.12
N TRP A 227 7.35 10.49 -7.54
CA TRP A 227 8.16 10.63 -6.34
C TRP A 227 9.31 11.64 -6.51
N GLN A 228 9.80 11.86 -7.74
CA GLN A 228 10.92 12.76 -8.03
C GLN A 228 10.49 14.21 -7.90
N ASP A 229 9.34 14.58 -8.45
CA ASP A 229 8.77 15.91 -8.25
C ASP A 229 8.42 16.13 -6.77
N VAL A 230 7.79 15.16 -6.10
CA VAL A 230 7.48 15.27 -4.67
C VAL A 230 8.74 15.52 -3.83
N LEU A 231 9.86 14.85 -4.11
CA LEU A 231 11.14 15.16 -3.44
C LEU A 231 11.67 16.54 -3.80
N SER A 232 11.61 16.92 -5.07
CA SER A 232 12.04 18.23 -5.56
C SER A 232 11.29 19.34 -4.82
N GLN A 233 9.96 19.26 -4.73
CA GLN A 233 9.13 20.22 -3.99
C GLN A 233 9.48 20.25 -2.50
N ARG A 234 9.68 19.09 -1.87
CA ARG A 234 10.12 19.03 -0.46
C ARG A 234 11.49 19.69 -0.23
N TRP A 235 12.41 19.58 -1.19
CA TRP A 235 13.71 20.25 -1.12
C TRP A 235 13.60 21.76 -1.32
N ILE A 236 12.71 22.20 -2.21
CA ILE A 236 12.37 23.62 -2.36
C ILE A 236 11.79 24.15 -1.04
N ASP A 237 10.85 23.44 -0.42
CA ASP A 237 10.25 23.84 0.86
C ASP A 237 11.29 23.98 1.99
N ILE A 238 12.32 23.12 2.03
CA ILE A 238 13.42 23.25 2.98
C ILE A 238 14.17 24.58 2.83
N LEU A 239 14.24 25.11 1.60
CA LEU A 239 14.94 26.36 1.30
C LEU A 239 14.07 27.60 1.54
N PHE A 240 12.79 27.53 1.17
CA PHE A 240 11.90 28.68 1.20
C PHE A 240 11.09 28.82 2.50
N ASN A 241 10.75 27.71 3.17
CA ASN A 241 9.85 27.73 4.33
C ASN A 241 10.58 27.52 5.67
N ALA A 242 11.83 27.05 5.67
CA ALA A 242 12.59 26.86 6.91
C ALA A 242 13.20 28.19 7.41
N THR A 243 12.75 28.68 8.56
CA THR A 243 13.25 29.92 9.18
C THR A 243 14.43 29.69 10.14
N SER A 244 14.70 28.44 10.52
CA SER A 244 15.82 28.06 11.40
C SER A 244 16.24 26.59 11.19
N THR A 245 17.46 26.25 11.59
CA THR A 245 17.92 24.86 11.63
C THR A 245 17.30 24.13 12.83
N LYS A 246 16.93 22.87 12.64
CA LYS A 246 16.39 22.03 13.73
C LYS A 246 17.50 21.09 14.22
N VAL A 247 17.58 20.88 15.54
CA VAL A 247 18.62 20.04 16.18
C VAL A 247 18.68 18.62 15.61
N ASN A 248 17.54 18.08 15.18
CA ASN A 248 17.42 16.72 14.65
C ASN A 248 17.04 16.70 13.15
N GLU A 249 17.41 17.73 12.38
CA GLU A 249 17.17 17.67 10.93
C GLU A 249 18.10 16.69 10.23
N PRO A 250 17.66 16.06 9.12
CA PRO A 250 18.54 15.21 8.33
C PRO A 250 19.79 15.96 7.85
N TRP A 251 20.95 15.30 7.91
CA TRP A 251 22.24 15.89 7.48
C TRP A 251 22.21 16.40 6.03
N PHE A 252 21.39 15.79 5.16
CA PHE A 252 21.28 16.18 3.77
C PHE A 252 20.64 17.56 3.60
N ASN A 253 19.81 18.04 4.54
CA ASN A 253 19.24 19.40 4.48
C ASN A 253 20.34 20.45 4.40
N ASN A 254 21.41 20.27 5.17
CA ASN A 254 22.56 21.17 5.14
C ASN A 254 23.30 21.09 3.79
N ASN A 255 23.36 19.91 3.16
CA ASN A 255 23.96 19.78 1.84
C ASN A 255 23.11 20.41 0.75
N ILE A 256 21.78 20.34 0.82
CA ILE A 256 20.89 21.07 -0.10
C ILE A 256 21.14 22.58 0.00
N ARG A 257 21.28 23.12 1.23
CA ARG A 257 21.62 24.54 1.44
C ARG A 257 22.99 24.92 0.84
N LYS A 258 24.02 24.09 1.06
CA LYS A 258 25.35 24.33 0.47
C LYS A 258 25.34 24.23 -1.05
N PHE A 259 24.62 23.24 -1.58
CA PHE A 259 24.44 23.03 -3.01
C PHE A 259 23.79 24.25 -3.64
N ILE A 260 22.65 24.72 -3.12
CA ILE A 260 21.92 25.82 -3.74
C ILE A 260 22.71 27.13 -3.69
N LEU A 261 23.44 27.43 -2.61
CA LEU A 261 24.30 28.61 -2.55
C LEU A 261 25.44 28.56 -3.57
N SER A 262 26.04 27.38 -3.74
CA SER A 262 27.08 27.15 -4.76
C SER A 262 26.51 27.24 -6.18
N PHE A 263 25.30 26.71 -6.37
CA PHE A 263 24.56 26.76 -7.63
C PHE A 263 24.20 28.19 -8.00
N LEU A 264 23.61 28.97 -7.09
CA LEU A 264 23.22 30.36 -7.29
C LEU A 264 24.43 31.22 -7.64
N THR A 265 25.54 31.08 -6.91
CA THR A 265 26.79 31.79 -7.23
C THR A 265 27.24 31.55 -8.69
N LYS A 266 27.13 30.30 -9.17
CA LYS A 266 27.48 29.97 -10.56
C LYS A 266 26.43 30.48 -11.56
N TYR A 267 25.15 30.33 -11.23
CA TYR A 267 24.04 30.69 -12.11
C TYR A 267 23.90 32.21 -12.28
N GLU A 268 24.14 32.98 -11.23
CA GLU A 268 24.11 34.44 -11.24
C GLU A 268 25.27 35.05 -12.05
N ALA A 269 26.39 34.34 -12.17
CA ALA A 269 27.53 34.74 -12.99
C ALA A 269 27.30 34.55 -14.51
N LEU A 270 26.24 33.83 -14.91
CA LEU A 270 25.88 33.63 -16.31
C LEU A 270 25.19 34.86 -16.90
N THR A 271 25.41 35.08 -18.18
CA THR A 271 24.61 36.00 -19.01
C THR A 271 23.18 35.46 -19.22
N ASP A 272 22.26 36.32 -19.69
CA ASP A 272 20.87 35.92 -19.90
C ASP A 272 20.73 34.83 -20.99
N ASP A 273 21.56 34.88 -22.03
CA ASP A 273 21.60 33.84 -23.06
C ASP A 273 22.11 32.51 -22.50
N GLU A 274 23.17 32.52 -21.68
CA GLU A 274 23.69 31.32 -21.02
C GLU A 274 22.70 30.74 -19.99
N LYS A 275 21.93 31.58 -19.29
CA LYS A 275 20.86 31.14 -18.37
C LYS A 275 19.75 30.43 -19.13
N LYS A 276 19.38 30.94 -20.32
CA LYS A 276 18.40 30.31 -21.19
C LYS A 276 18.90 28.96 -21.70
N GLU A 277 20.13 28.90 -22.21
CA GLU A 277 20.74 27.65 -22.69
C GLU A 277 20.85 26.62 -21.54
N PHE A 278 21.24 27.07 -20.34
CA PHE A 278 21.28 26.21 -19.16
C PHE A 278 19.92 25.58 -18.86
N LYS A 279 18.85 26.40 -18.88
CA LYS A 279 17.49 25.93 -18.60
C LYS A 279 17.04 24.90 -19.63
N GLU A 280 17.18 25.21 -20.92
CA GLU A 280 16.81 24.30 -22.02
C GLU A 280 17.60 22.98 -21.93
N ARG A 281 18.90 23.06 -21.60
CA ARG A 281 19.73 21.86 -21.38
C ARG A 281 19.24 21.03 -20.20
N VAL A 282 18.96 21.64 -19.04
CA VAL A 282 18.46 20.90 -17.87
C VAL A 282 17.11 20.24 -18.17
N GLU A 283 16.19 20.97 -18.80
CA GLU A 283 14.88 20.44 -19.20
C GLU A 283 15.04 19.24 -20.14
N SER A 284 15.97 19.29 -21.10
CA SER A 284 16.25 18.18 -22.01
C SER A 284 16.83 16.93 -21.33
N LEU A 285 17.43 17.08 -20.14
CA LEU A 285 18.03 15.98 -19.37
C LEU A 285 17.05 15.33 -18.39
N ILE A 286 15.86 15.92 -18.18
CA ILE A 286 14.79 15.31 -17.39
C ILE A 286 14.18 14.20 -18.25
N LEU A 287 14.30 12.95 -17.80
CA LEU A 287 13.64 11.83 -18.44
C LEU A 287 12.13 11.98 -18.24
N SER A 288 11.37 12.26 -19.30
CA SER A 288 9.93 12.53 -19.26
C SER A 288 9.04 11.33 -18.90
N SER A 289 9.65 10.20 -18.57
CA SER A 289 9.03 9.01 -18.01
C SER A 289 10.14 7.98 -17.90
N ILE A 290 10.43 7.46 -16.72
CA ILE A 290 10.91 6.08 -16.66
C ILE A 290 9.82 5.29 -17.39
N ARG A 291 10.14 4.72 -18.57
CA ARG A 291 9.21 3.80 -19.22
C ARG A 291 9.00 2.66 -18.23
N TYR A 292 7.82 2.65 -17.61
CA TYR A 292 7.34 1.56 -16.77
C TYR A 292 7.08 0.34 -17.65
#